data_AF-A0A6I4I1R7-F1
#
_entry.id   AF-A0A6I4I1R7-F1
#
_cell.length_a   1.000
_cell.length_b   1.000
_cell.length_c   1.000
_cell.angle_alpha   90.00
_cell.angle_beta   90.00
_cell.angle_gamma   90.00
#
_symmetry.space_group_name_H-M   'P 1'
#
loop_
_entity.id
_entity.type
_entity.pdbx_description
1 polymer ?
#
loop_
_entity_poly.entity_id
_entity_poly.type
_entity_poly.pdbx_seq_one_letter_code
_entity_poly.pdbx_strand_id
1 'polypeptide(L)'
;MRKYLITLKITAVLLVCFTLSAKAQTGLIQEISEVYLTKLVETARLHYPRVKTYNSRIKIAEGNVAKAKLSYFDEFTLSYIYSPHAGQGTTGVAATNPVSTTTGATTTIASNYNYFNSIQVGFFFNPTNFLIKPHNVRQSKEELNIAYNDQAEYLITLRTDIKKLYYVFKTREAELKVQIQNASLDDQTLTLEKRRFEKGEETFELYSKAVAGASANTLARIAAESGYLAAKADLEALLGEKIENIR
;
A
#
# COMPACT_ATOMS: atom_id res chain seq x y z
N MET A 1 -20.09 68.64 -26.01
CA MET A 1 -19.04 68.16 -25.08
C MET A 1 -19.57 67.39 -23.87
N ARG A 2 -20.65 67.84 -23.20
CA ARG A 2 -21.20 67.18 -21.99
C ARG A 2 -21.64 65.72 -22.16
N LYS A 3 -22.16 65.33 -23.34
CA LYS A 3 -22.58 63.94 -23.64
C LYS A 3 -21.41 62.96 -23.75
N TYR A 4 -20.30 63.36 -24.34
CA TYR A 4 -19.09 62.54 -24.46
C TYR A 4 -18.40 62.30 -23.11
N LEU A 5 -18.49 63.27 -22.20
CA LEU A 5 -18.01 63.15 -20.82
C LEU A 5 -18.81 62.12 -20.00
N ILE A 6 -20.11 61.95 -20.29
CA ILE A 6 -20.96 60.96 -19.63
C ILE A 6 -20.67 59.57 -20.18
N THR A 7 -20.55 59.42 -21.50
CA THR A 7 -20.23 58.11 -22.11
C THR A 7 -18.84 57.62 -21.71
N LEU A 8 -17.84 58.51 -21.60
CA LEU A 8 -16.49 58.18 -21.14
C LEU A 8 -16.48 57.68 -19.68
N LYS A 9 -17.27 58.31 -18.79
CA LYS A 9 -17.40 57.87 -17.40
C LYS A 9 -18.09 56.51 -17.29
N ILE A 10 -19.11 56.26 -18.10
CA ILE A 10 -19.81 54.95 -18.12
C ILE A 10 -18.89 53.85 -18.65
N THR A 11 -18.08 54.11 -19.69
CA THR A 11 -17.10 53.13 -20.19
C THR A 11 -15.97 52.89 -19.20
N ALA A 12 -15.50 53.92 -18.49
CA ALA A 12 -14.49 53.75 -17.44
C ALA A 12 -15.00 52.90 -16.26
N VAL A 13 -16.26 53.07 -15.85
CA VAL A 13 -16.87 52.27 -14.78
C VAL A 13 -17.07 50.82 -15.22
N LEU A 14 -17.46 50.57 -16.47
CA LEU A 14 -17.61 49.22 -17.02
C LEU A 14 -16.26 48.47 -17.14
N LEU A 15 -15.19 49.20 -17.46
CA LEU A 15 -13.83 48.64 -17.57
C LEU A 15 -13.24 48.24 -16.20
N VAL A 16 -13.54 49.00 -15.14
CA VAL A 16 -13.09 48.71 -13.76
C VAL A 16 -13.80 47.47 -13.18
N CYS A 17 -15.04 47.19 -13.58
CA CYS A 17 -15.76 45.98 -13.18
C CYS A 17 -15.17 44.68 -13.78
N PHE A 18 -14.47 44.74 -14.93
CA PHE A 18 -13.85 43.56 -15.54
C PHE A 18 -12.50 43.16 -14.92
N THR A 19 -11.84 44.06 -14.19
CA THR A 19 -10.54 43.79 -13.55
C THR A 19 -10.66 43.24 -12.13
N LEU A 20 -11.87 43.25 -11.55
CA LEU A 20 -12.16 42.58 -10.30
C LEU A 20 -12.30 41.07 -10.58
N SER A 21 -11.16 40.39 -10.62
CA SER A 21 -11.13 38.93 -10.56
C SER A 21 -11.89 38.49 -9.33
N ALA A 22 -13.10 37.97 -9.53
CA ALA A 22 -13.95 37.43 -8.48
C ALA A 22 -13.26 36.20 -7.86
N LYS A 23 -12.37 36.42 -6.89
CA LYS A 23 -11.79 35.38 -6.02
C LYS A 23 -12.79 34.91 -4.95
N ALA A 24 -14.07 34.80 -5.33
CA ALA A 24 -15.17 34.46 -4.44
C ALA A 24 -15.76 33.07 -4.72
N GLN A 25 -15.20 32.31 -5.66
CA GLN A 25 -15.48 30.87 -5.75
C GLN A 25 -14.52 30.13 -4.83
N THR A 26 -14.77 30.22 -3.52
CA THR A 26 -14.16 29.36 -2.49
C THR A 26 -14.71 27.94 -2.65
N GLY A 27 -14.38 27.31 -3.77
CA GLY A 27 -14.67 25.90 -4.00
C GLY A 27 -13.68 25.06 -3.20
N LEU A 28 -14.17 23.95 -2.64
CA LEU A 28 -13.38 22.89 -1.99
C LEU A 28 -12.09 22.52 -2.76
N ILE A 29 -12.12 22.67 -4.09
CA ILE A 29 -11.01 22.41 -5.01
C ILE A 29 -9.76 23.25 -4.71
N GLN A 30 -9.90 24.47 -4.19
CA GLN A 30 -8.77 25.38 -3.95
C GLN A 30 -8.03 25.09 -2.62
N GLU A 31 -8.64 24.32 -1.71
CA GLU A 31 -8.07 23.95 -0.41
C GLU A 31 -7.24 22.64 -0.46
N ILE A 32 -7.16 22.02 -1.65
CA ILE A 32 -6.42 20.78 -1.90
C ILE A 32 -4.97 21.13 -2.26
N SER A 33 -4.02 20.85 -1.35
CA SER A 33 -2.60 21.02 -1.65
C SER A 33 -1.99 19.71 -2.15
N GLU A 34 -1.57 19.66 -3.40
CA GLU A 34 -0.86 18.52 -4.00
C GLU A 34 0.48 18.21 -3.30
N VAL A 35 1.11 19.22 -2.70
CA VAL A 35 2.34 19.07 -1.91
C VAL A 35 2.12 18.22 -0.66
N TYR A 36 1.05 18.48 0.08
CA TYR A 36 0.71 17.68 1.27
C TYR A 36 0.31 16.25 0.87
N LEU A 37 -0.41 16.07 -0.24
CA LEU A 37 -0.77 14.75 -0.76
C LEU A 37 0.48 13.90 -1.06
N THR A 38 1.52 14.52 -1.61
CA THR A 38 2.79 13.84 -1.89
C THR A 38 3.45 13.35 -0.60
N LYS A 39 3.49 14.20 0.45
CA LYS A 39 3.99 13.81 1.78
C LYS A 39 3.20 12.65 2.37
N LEU A 40 1.86 12.68 2.29
CA LEU A 40 1.00 11.59 2.77
C LEU A 40 1.32 10.26 2.07
N VAL A 41 1.55 10.28 0.76
CA VAL A 41 1.92 9.09 -0.01
C VAL A 41 3.28 8.56 0.42
N GLU A 42 4.26 9.43 0.67
CA GLU A 42 5.58 9.03 1.15
C GLU A 42 5.52 8.40 2.55
N THR A 43 4.79 9.01 3.48
CA THR A 43 4.60 8.44 4.83
C THR A 43 3.91 7.07 4.78
N ALA A 44 2.87 6.93 3.95
CA ALA A 44 2.21 5.64 3.75
C ALA A 44 3.17 4.59 3.18
N ARG A 45 4.04 4.93 2.23
CA ARG A 45 5.00 3.97 1.66
C ARG A 45 5.98 3.43 2.70
N LEU A 46 6.37 4.25 3.68
CA LEU A 46 7.29 3.86 4.75
C LEU A 46 6.63 2.93 5.79
N HIS A 47 5.40 3.25 6.17
CA HIS A 47 4.74 2.56 7.29
C HIS A 47 3.83 1.41 6.86
N TYR A 48 3.29 1.41 5.64
CA TYR A 48 2.26 0.46 5.24
C TYR A 48 2.80 -0.99 5.11
N PRO A 49 2.25 -1.97 5.86
CA PRO A 49 2.77 -3.35 5.89
C PRO A 49 2.79 -4.03 4.52
N ARG A 50 1.79 -3.76 3.67
CA ARG A 50 1.69 -4.42 2.35
C ARG A 50 2.85 -4.03 1.43
N VAL A 51 3.36 -2.80 1.53
CA VAL A 51 4.57 -2.39 0.77
C VAL A 51 5.77 -3.25 1.19
N LYS A 52 5.92 -3.52 2.49
CA LYS A 52 6.97 -4.42 3.01
C LYS A 52 6.81 -5.84 2.46
N THR A 53 5.57 -6.34 2.31
CA THR A 53 5.35 -7.66 1.71
C THR A 53 5.79 -7.73 0.25
N TYR A 54 5.55 -6.70 -0.56
CA TYR A 54 6.03 -6.64 -1.94
C TYR A 54 7.56 -6.57 -2.01
N ASN A 55 8.20 -5.79 -1.12
CA ASN A 55 9.67 -5.79 -1.00
C ASN A 55 10.21 -7.19 -0.68
N SER A 56 9.55 -7.94 0.20
CA SER A 56 9.94 -9.32 0.50
C SER A 56 9.73 -10.25 -0.71
N ARG A 57 8.66 -10.08 -1.49
CA ARG A 57 8.44 -10.84 -2.73
C ARG A 57 9.54 -10.59 -3.77
N ILE A 58 9.96 -9.34 -3.94
CA ILE A 58 11.10 -8.98 -4.80
C ILE A 58 12.37 -9.69 -4.31
N LYS A 59 12.68 -9.62 -3.01
CA LYS A 59 13.85 -10.32 -2.43
C LYS A 59 13.81 -11.83 -2.65
N ILE A 60 12.63 -12.45 -2.54
CA ILE A 60 12.46 -13.88 -2.82
C ILE A 60 12.75 -14.16 -4.31
N ALA A 61 12.22 -13.35 -5.22
CA ALA A 61 12.46 -13.50 -6.65
C ALA A 61 13.94 -13.26 -7.02
N GLU A 62 14.61 -12.27 -6.41
CA GLU A 62 16.06 -12.06 -6.53
C GLU A 62 16.85 -13.30 -6.05
N GLY A 63 16.45 -13.86 -4.90
CA GLY A 63 16.99 -15.10 -4.37
C GLY A 63 16.78 -16.29 -5.31
N ASN A 64 15.62 -16.38 -5.98
CA ASN A 64 15.34 -17.42 -6.98
C ASN A 64 16.23 -17.26 -8.21
N VAL A 65 16.45 -16.03 -8.70
CA VAL A 65 17.40 -15.76 -9.78
C VAL A 65 18.82 -16.17 -9.38
N ALA A 66 19.25 -15.83 -8.16
CA ALA A 66 20.55 -16.22 -7.64
C ALA A 66 20.67 -17.75 -7.53
N LYS A 67 19.65 -18.44 -7.00
CA LYS A 67 19.58 -19.90 -6.91
C LYS A 67 19.63 -20.55 -8.29
N ALA A 68 18.88 -20.02 -9.27
CA ALA A 68 18.91 -20.51 -10.64
C ALA A 68 20.30 -20.33 -11.29
N LYS A 69 21.02 -19.24 -10.99
CA LYS A 69 22.41 -19.05 -11.42
C LYS A 69 23.39 -19.98 -10.69
N LEU A 70 23.21 -20.20 -9.39
CA LEU A 70 24.06 -21.13 -8.63
C LEU A 70 23.83 -22.58 -9.03
N SER A 71 22.67 -22.90 -9.61
CA SER A 71 22.40 -24.25 -10.12
C SER A 71 23.42 -24.70 -11.17
N TYR A 72 24.12 -23.80 -11.86
CA TYR A 72 25.24 -24.15 -12.75
C TYR A 72 26.46 -24.79 -12.05
N PHE A 73 26.49 -24.76 -10.72
CA PHE A 73 27.53 -25.39 -9.90
C PHE A 73 27.01 -26.63 -9.17
N ASP A 74 25.75 -27.02 -9.36
CA ASP A 74 25.14 -28.22 -8.76
C ASP A 74 25.81 -29.52 -9.24
N GLU A 75 26.55 -29.45 -10.35
CA GLU A 75 27.42 -30.51 -10.87
C GLU A 75 28.58 -30.87 -9.93
N PHE A 76 28.95 -29.96 -9.02
CA PHE A 76 30.01 -30.19 -8.03
C PHE A 76 29.39 -30.60 -6.69
N THR A 77 29.49 -31.88 -6.36
CA THR A 77 29.01 -32.39 -5.08
C THR A 77 30.18 -32.83 -4.20
N LEU A 78 30.24 -32.28 -2.99
CA LEU A 78 31.15 -32.73 -1.95
C LEU A 78 30.38 -33.63 -0.99
N SER A 79 30.76 -34.90 -0.89
CA SER A 79 30.11 -35.86 0.01
C SER A 79 31.12 -36.42 1.01
N TYR A 80 30.72 -36.47 2.28
CA TYR A 80 31.49 -37.11 3.34
C TYR A 80 30.66 -38.29 3.86
N ILE A 81 31.15 -39.50 3.62
CA ILE A 81 30.45 -40.72 4.01
C ILE A 81 31.16 -41.27 5.24
N TYR A 82 30.46 -41.24 6.37
CA TYR A 82 30.87 -41.87 7.63
C TYR A 82 30.09 -43.17 7.81
N SER A 83 30.76 -44.31 7.76
CA SER A 83 30.13 -45.63 7.96
C SER A 83 30.72 -46.31 9.18
N PRO A 84 30.08 -46.22 10.36
CA PRO A 84 30.54 -46.89 11.56
C PRO A 84 29.90 -48.28 11.66
N HIS A 85 30.36 -49.26 10.88
CA HIS A 85 30.05 -50.67 11.16
C HIS A 85 31.27 -51.55 10.88
N ALA A 86 31.97 -51.89 11.97
CA ALA A 86 32.80 -53.06 12.04
C ALA A 86 31.89 -54.29 12.12
N GLY A 87 31.89 -55.13 11.07
CA GLY A 87 31.32 -56.47 11.12
C GLY A 87 30.20 -56.72 10.12
N GLN A 88 30.49 -57.64 9.19
CA GLN A 88 29.56 -58.32 8.30
C GLN A 88 28.84 -57.49 7.23
N GLY A 89 29.53 -57.39 6.10
CA GLY A 89 28.99 -57.53 4.74
C GLY A 89 27.53 -57.17 4.52
N THR A 90 27.29 -55.99 3.96
CA THR A 90 26.64 -55.83 2.65
C THR A 90 26.65 -54.34 2.26
N THR A 91 27.10 -54.10 1.03
CA THR A 91 26.83 -52.89 0.23
C THR A 91 27.33 -51.54 0.76
N GLY A 92 28.65 -51.41 0.87
CA GLY A 92 29.28 -50.14 0.48
C GLY A 92 29.18 -50.02 -1.05
N VAL A 93 28.64 -48.91 -1.54
CA VAL A 93 28.48 -48.62 -2.99
C VAL A 93 29.87 -48.43 -3.62
N ALA A 94 30.54 -49.54 -3.90
CA ALA A 94 31.58 -49.61 -4.90
C ALA A 94 30.87 -49.68 -6.26
N ALA A 95 30.80 -48.55 -6.95
CA ALA A 95 30.54 -48.54 -8.37
C ALA A 95 31.60 -49.42 -9.06
N THR A 96 31.14 -50.21 -10.04
CA THR A 96 31.86 -51.14 -10.92
C THR A 96 32.11 -52.56 -10.39
N ASN A 97 31.13 -53.42 -10.72
CA ASN A 97 31.18 -54.87 -10.96
C ASN A 97 31.79 -55.79 -9.88
N PRO A 98 30.96 -56.58 -9.16
CA PRO A 98 31.44 -57.87 -8.68
C PRO A 98 31.54 -58.81 -9.90
N VAL A 99 32.76 -58.98 -10.43
CA VAL A 99 33.05 -60.15 -11.28
C VAL A 99 32.87 -61.39 -10.41
N SER A 100 31.78 -62.10 -10.61
CA SER A 100 31.56 -63.41 -10.01
C SER A 100 32.21 -64.46 -10.90
N THR A 101 33.51 -64.69 -10.74
CA THR A 101 34.18 -65.86 -11.32
C THR A 101 33.77 -67.10 -10.53
N THR A 102 32.84 -67.87 -11.09
CA THR A 102 32.48 -69.20 -10.59
C THR A 102 33.44 -70.22 -11.18
N THR A 103 34.32 -70.81 -10.37
CA THR A 103 34.88 -72.13 -10.66
C THR A 103 35.19 -72.81 -9.34
N GLY A 104 34.63 -74.02 -9.15
CA GLY A 104 34.59 -74.72 -7.87
C GLY A 104 35.96 -74.93 -7.22
N ALA A 105 36.14 -74.29 -6.07
CA ALA A 105 36.92 -74.73 -4.90
C ALA A 105 36.92 -73.55 -3.92
N THR A 106 36.34 -73.76 -2.73
CA THR A 106 36.42 -72.88 -1.55
C THR A 106 36.21 -71.38 -1.81
N THR A 107 34.95 -70.92 -1.67
CA THR A 107 34.61 -69.49 -1.67
C THR A 107 35.15 -68.83 -0.40
N THR A 108 36.43 -68.48 -0.38
CA THR A 108 36.99 -67.57 0.62
C THR A 108 36.51 -66.18 0.24
N ILE A 109 35.42 -65.72 0.84
CA ILE A 109 34.99 -64.32 0.75
C ILE A 109 36.11 -63.50 1.39
N ALA A 110 36.95 -62.88 0.55
CA ALA A 110 37.88 -61.86 1.00
C ALA A 110 37.04 -60.66 1.47
N SER A 111 36.78 -60.64 2.78
CA SER A 111 36.19 -59.51 3.48
C SER A 111 37.14 -58.31 3.35
N ASN A 112 36.89 -57.46 2.35
CA ASN A 112 37.53 -56.16 2.26
C ASN A 112 36.95 -55.28 3.38
N TYR A 113 37.65 -55.26 4.51
CA TYR A 113 37.35 -54.33 5.59
C TYR A 113 37.68 -52.91 5.13
N ASN A 114 36.65 -52.13 4.82
CA ASN A 114 36.80 -50.71 4.52
C ASN A 114 36.79 -49.93 5.85
N TYR A 115 37.97 -49.68 6.41
CA TYR A 115 38.16 -48.91 7.64
C TYR A 115 38.25 -47.38 7.42
N PHE A 116 38.01 -46.91 6.20
CA PHE A 116 38.23 -45.52 5.84
C PHE A 116 36.92 -44.73 5.74
N ASN A 117 36.77 -43.74 6.63
CA ASN A 117 35.89 -42.60 6.36
C ASN A 117 36.45 -41.88 5.14
N SER A 118 35.76 -41.97 4.01
CA SER A 118 36.25 -41.39 2.75
C SER A 118 35.53 -40.07 2.49
N ILE A 119 36.32 -39.03 2.23
CA ILE A 119 35.82 -37.83 1.56
C ILE A 119 35.74 -38.19 0.08
N GLN A 120 34.54 -38.17 -0.48
CA GLN A 120 34.30 -38.42 -1.90
C GLN A 120 33.93 -37.10 -2.56
N VAL A 121 34.81 -36.62 -3.43
CA VAL A 121 34.56 -35.48 -4.31
C VAL A 121 34.06 -36.05 -5.64
N GLY A 122 32.78 -35.83 -5.94
CA GLY A 122 32.14 -36.30 -7.16
C GLY A 122 31.85 -35.13 -8.10
N PHE A 123 32.23 -35.28 -9.37
CA PHE A 123 31.74 -34.43 -10.45
C PHE A 123 30.66 -35.19 -11.22
N PHE A 124 29.42 -34.72 -11.13
CA PHE A 124 28.28 -35.32 -11.83
C PHE A 124 27.82 -34.39 -12.94
N PHE A 125 28.22 -34.67 -14.18
CA PHE A 125 27.76 -33.92 -15.34
C PHE A 125 26.52 -34.58 -15.96
N ASN A 126 25.38 -33.89 -15.88
CA ASN A 126 24.16 -34.27 -16.59
C ASN A 126 23.89 -33.27 -17.73
N PRO A 127 24.15 -33.64 -19.00
CA PRO A 127 24.01 -32.73 -20.14
C PRO A 127 22.57 -32.25 -20.35
N THR A 128 21.57 -33.03 -19.94
CA THR A 128 20.15 -32.65 -20.03
C THR A 128 19.82 -31.49 -19.10
N ASN A 129 20.29 -31.55 -17.84
CA ASN A 129 20.09 -30.46 -16.89
C ASN A 129 20.87 -29.20 -17.29
N PHE A 130 22.07 -29.36 -17.87
CA PHE A 130 22.85 -28.23 -18.36
C PHE A 130 22.13 -27.45 -19.47
N LEU A 131 21.43 -28.14 -20.38
CA LEU A 131 20.71 -27.50 -21.48
C LEU A 131 19.46 -26.73 -21.04
N ILE A 132 18.83 -27.13 -19.92
CA ILE A 132 17.59 -26.50 -19.40
C ILE A 132 17.90 -25.33 -18.46
N LYS A 133 19.06 -25.29 -17.81
CA LYS A 133 19.49 -24.19 -16.91
C LYS A 133 19.37 -22.77 -17.47
N PRO A 134 19.74 -22.44 -18.72
CA PRO A 134 19.56 -21.09 -19.25
C PRO A 134 18.09 -20.69 -19.35
N HIS A 135 17.20 -21.64 -19.64
CA HIS A 135 15.76 -21.39 -19.65
C HIS A 135 15.25 -21.07 -18.24
N ASN A 136 15.67 -21.84 -17.23
CA ASN A 136 15.30 -21.61 -15.83
C ASN A 136 15.77 -20.25 -15.32
N VAL A 137 16.99 -19.81 -15.67
CA VAL A 137 17.46 -18.47 -15.30
C VAL A 137 16.63 -17.38 -15.96
N ARG A 138 16.25 -17.55 -17.23
CA ARG A 138 15.38 -16.59 -17.93
C ARG A 138 14.00 -16.54 -17.25
N GLN A 139 13.42 -17.70 -16.94
CA GLN A 139 12.15 -17.78 -16.22
C GLN A 139 12.20 -17.04 -14.88
N SER A 140 13.21 -17.30 -14.03
CA SER A 140 13.32 -16.61 -12.74
C SER A 140 13.54 -15.10 -12.90
N LYS A 141 14.18 -14.63 -13.98
CA LYS A 141 14.29 -13.19 -14.27
C LYS A 141 12.95 -12.58 -14.64
N GLU A 142 12.13 -13.28 -15.42
CA GLU A 142 10.77 -12.82 -15.72
C GLU A 142 9.90 -12.81 -14.45
N GLU A 143 10.04 -13.80 -13.56
CA GLU A 143 9.37 -13.80 -12.25
C GLU A 143 9.78 -12.60 -11.38
N LEU A 144 11.07 -12.21 -11.41
CA LEU A 144 11.55 -11.01 -10.74
C LEU A 144 10.94 -9.73 -11.35
N ASN A 145 10.86 -9.66 -12.68
CA ASN A 145 10.23 -8.54 -13.39
C ASN A 145 8.74 -8.44 -13.02
N ILE A 146 8.01 -9.56 -12.99
CA ILE A 146 6.62 -9.62 -12.52
C ILE A 146 6.51 -9.07 -11.09
N ALA A 147 7.39 -9.49 -10.17
CA ALA A 147 7.37 -8.99 -8.80
C ALA A 147 7.59 -7.46 -8.69
N TYR A 148 8.44 -6.87 -9.55
CA TYR A 148 8.59 -5.41 -9.64
C TYR A 148 7.34 -4.73 -10.20
N ASN A 149 6.74 -5.29 -11.25
CA ASN A 149 5.52 -4.74 -11.86
C ASN A 149 4.33 -4.80 -10.88
N ASP A 150 4.16 -5.92 -10.17
CA ASP A 150 3.16 -6.07 -9.10
C ASP A 150 3.32 -5.00 -8.01
N GLN A 151 4.57 -4.73 -7.60
CA GLN A 151 4.84 -3.66 -6.64
C GLN A 151 4.48 -2.29 -7.22
N ALA A 152 4.87 -2.01 -8.46
CA ALA A 152 4.60 -0.73 -9.11
C ALA A 152 3.10 -0.48 -9.26
N GLU A 153 2.33 -1.48 -9.70
CA GLU A 153 0.88 -1.45 -9.78
C GLU A 153 0.26 -1.17 -8.41
N TYR A 154 0.75 -1.86 -7.39
CA TYR A 154 0.30 -1.64 -6.02
C TYR A 154 0.56 -0.21 -5.53
N LEU A 155 1.73 0.36 -5.81
CA LEU A 155 2.07 1.74 -5.41
C LEU A 155 1.19 2.78 -6.11
N ILE A 156 0.82 2.54 -7.37
CA ILE A 156 -0.13 3.39 -8.10
C ILE A 156 -1.51 3.33 -7.45
N THR A 157 -1.97 2.13 -7.11
CA THR A 157 -3.25 1.91 -6.43
C THR A 157 -3.27 2.58 -5.06
N LEU A 158 -2.22 2.37 -4.25
CA LEU A 158 -2.06 2.99 -2.94
C LEU A 158 -2.14 4.52 -3.02
N ARG A 159 -1.45 5.14 -3.99
CA ARG A 159 -1.54 6.59 -4.21
C ARG A 159 -2.97 7.03 -4.51
N THR A 160 -3.65 6.27 -5.36
CA THR A 160 -5.03 6.57 -5.77
C THR A 160 -5.99 6.51 -4.59
N ASP A 161 -5.85 5.50 -3.73
CA ASP A 161 -6.69 5.32 -2.56
C ASP A 161 -6.46 6.42 -1.52
N ILE A 162 -5.20 6.78 -1.25
CA ILE A 162 -4.85 7.93 -0.38
C ILE A 162 -5.48 9.22 -0.92
N LYS A 163 -5.39 9.46 -2.23
CA LYS A 163 -5.97 10.65 -2.86
C LYS A 163 -7.49 10.70 -2.71
N LYS A 164 -8.19 9.57 -2.91
CA LYS A 164 -9.64 9.46 -2.69
C LYS A 164 -10.02 9.75 -1.23
N LEU A 165 -9.34 9.10 -0.29
CA LEU A 165 -9.60 9.29 1.15
C LEU A 165 -9.31 10.73 1.59
N TYR A 166 -8.24 11.34 1.09
CA TYR A 166 -7.92 12.74 1.35
C TYR A 166 -9.02 13.69 0.85
N TYR A 167 -9.59 13.44 -0.32
CA TYR A 167 -10.70 14.24 -0.85
C TYR A 167 -11.98 14.09 -0.04
N VAL A 168 -12.28 12.86 0.40
CA VAL A 168 -13.40 12.61 1.31
C VAL A 168 -13.18 13.35 2.63
N PHE A 169 -11.99 13.23 3.22
CA PHE A 169 -11.62 13.95 4.45
C PHE A 169 -11.81 15.47 4.31
N LYS A 170 -11.32 16.08 3.23
CA LYS A 170 -11.50 17.51 2.97
C LYS A 170 -12.95 17.92 2.76
N THR A 171 -13.73 17.08 2.08
CA THR A 171 -15.17 17.32 1.90
C THR A 171 -15.90 17.28 3.24
N ARG A 172 -15.62 16.29 4.10
CA ARG A 172 -16.21 16.19 5.43
C ARG A 172 -15.76 17.31 6.37
N GLU A 173 -14.52 17.77 6.25
CA GLU A 173 -14.01 18.93 6.98
C GLU A 173 -14.82 20.20 6.62
N ALA A 174 -15.08 20.44 5.33
CA ALA A 174 -15.88 21.58 4.89
C ALA A 174 -17.36 21.45 5.29
N GLU A 175 -17.94 20.26 5.17
CA GLU A 175 -19.30 19.99 5.63
C GLU A 175 -19.46 20.31 7.12
N LEU A 176 -18.51 19.85 7.95
CA LEU A 176 -18.51 20.15 9.38
C LEU A 176 -18.43 21.65 9.66
N LYS A 177 -17.56 22.39 8.95
CA LYS A 177 -17.46 23.85 9.08
C LYS A 177 -18.80 24.53 8.79
N VAL A 178 -19.50 24.12 7.74
CA VAL A 178 -20.83 24.64 7.37
C VAL A 178 -21.87 24.31 8.45
N GLN A 179 -21.89 23.08 8.97
CA GLN A 179 -22.85 22.71 10.01
C GLN A 179 -22.61 23.41 11.35
N ILE A 180 -21.35 23.67 11.71
CA ILE A 180 -21.01 24.49 12.88
C ILE A 180 -21.52 25.92 12.70
N GLN A 181 -21.32 26.50 11.51
CA GLN A 181 -21.84 27.84 11.20
C GLN A 181 -23.37 27.89 11.27
N ASN A 182 -24.07 26.90 10.70
CA ASN A 182 -25.54 26.81 10.77
C ASN A 182 -26.02 26.70 12.21
N ALA A 183 -25.40 25.84 13.03
CA ALA A 183 -25.77 25.70 14.44
C ALA A 183 -25.59 27.01 15.23
N SER A 184 -24.56 27.81 14.91
CA SER A 184 -24.36 29.13 15.52
C SER A 184 -25.41 30.17 15.09
N LEU A 185 -25.88 30.10 13.85
CA LEU A 185 -26.98 30.95 13.37
C LEU A 185 -28.30 30.52 14.01
N ASP A 186 -28.56 29.22 14.12
CA ASP A 186 -29.77 28.68 14.73
C ASP A 186 -29.91 29.11 16.20
N ASP A 187 -28.83 29.05 16.98
CA ASP A 187 -28.85 29.48 18.39
C ASP A 187 -29.23 30.96 18.56
N GLN A 188 -28.73 31.82 17.66
CA GLN A 188 -29.10 33.23 17.62
C GLN A 188 -30.57 33.42 17.26
N THR A 189 -31.05 32.71 16.23
CA THR A 189 -32.46 32.78 15.82
C THR A 189 -33.39 32.26 16.91
N LEU A 190 -33.11 31.10 17.51
CA LEU A 190 -33.89 30.51 18.60
C LEU A 190 -34.00 31.47 19.79
N THR A 191 -32.91 32.14 20.15
CA THR A 191 -32.89 33.12 21.24
C THR A 191 -33.71 34.38 20.92
N LEU A 192 -33.75 34.80 19.65
CA LEU A 192 -34.57 35.93 19.20
C LEU A 192 -36.06 35.57 19.19
N GLU A 193 -36.40 34.44 18.58
CA GLU A 193 -37.77 33.92 18.46
C GLU A 193 -38.36 33.63 19.85
N LYS A 194 -37.56 33.06 20.76
CA LYS A 194 -37.96 32.88 22.16
C LYS A 194 -38.33 34.21 22.82
N ARG A 195 -37.51 35.25 22.65
CA ARG A 195 -37.78 36.58 23.22
C ARG A 195 -39.01 37.25 22.61
N ARG A 196 -39.27 37.06 21.32
CA ARG A 196 -40.46 37.58 20.63
C ARG A 196 -41.72 36.86 21.10
N PHE A 197 -41.66 35.55 21.24
CA PHE A 197 -42.74 34.73 21.81
C PHE A 197 -43.05 35.14 23.26
N GLU A 198 -42.03 35.32 24.11
CA GLU A 198 -42.21 35.79 25.50
C GLU A 198 -42.90 37.17 25.60
N LYS A 199 -42.75 38.01 24.57
CA LYS A 199 -43.41 39.31 24.46
C LYS A 199 -44.78 39.26 23.78
N GLY A 200 -45.20 38.09 23.29
CA GLY A 200 -46.43 37.92 22.51
C GLY A 200 -46.38 38.52 21.10
N GLU A 201 -45.19 38.85 20.59
CA GLU A 201 -44.97 39.38 19.23
C GLU A 201 -45.03 38.28 18.15
N GLU A 202 -45.02 37.01 18.56
CA GLU A 202 -44.87 35.83 17.70
C GLU A 202 -45.76 34.66 18.16
N THR A 203 -46.13 33.77 17.24
CA THR A 203 -47.00 32.64 17.54
C THR A 203 -46.22 31.43 18.06
N PHE A 204 -46.87 30.60 18.88
CA PHE A 204 -46.29 29.33 19.35
C PHE A 204 -45.89 28.39 18.19
N GLU A 205 -46.64 28.42 17.09
CA GLU A 205 -46.36 27.62 15.90
C GLU A 205 -45.00 27.96 15.29
N LEU A 206 -44.69 29.26 15.14
CA LEU A 206 -43.40 29.72 14.62
C LEU A 206 -42.24 29.35 15.55
N TYR A 207 -42.42 29.54 16.87
CA TYR A 207 -41.43 29.11 17.86
C TYR A 207 -41.18 27.60 17.83
N SER A 208 -42.24 26.78 17.79
CA SER A 208 -42.12 25.32 17.69
C SER A 208 -41.41 24.88 16.41
N LYS A 209 -41.62 25.60 15.30
CA LYS A 209 -40.91 25.35 14.03
C LYS A 209 -39.43 25.68 14.12
N ALA A 210 -39.06 26.79 14.78
CA ALA A 210 -37.66 27.15 15.03
C ALA A 210 -36.95 26.12 15.91
N VAL A 211 -37.60 25.65 16.98
CA VAL A 211 -37.08 24.58 17.86
C VAL A 211 -36.86 23.27 17.08
N ALA A 212 -37.83 22.87 16.25
CA ALA A 212 -37.71 21.68 15.42
C ALA A 212 -36.56 21.80 14.39
N GLY A 213 -36.40 22.98 13.77
CA GLY A 213 -35.29 23.28 12.87
C GLY A 213 -33.92 23.18 13.55
N ALA A 214 -33.77 23.81 14.72
CA ALA A 214 -32.53 23.75 15.51
C ALA A 214 -32.17 22.33 15.95
N SER A 215 -33.17 21.52 16.31
CA SER A 215 -32.97 20.10 16.62
C SER A 215 -32.48 19.31 15.40
N ALA A 216 -33.08 19.52 14.22
CA ALA A 216 -32.65 18.89 12.98
C ALA A 216 -31.21 19.27 12.58
N ASN A 217 -30.85 20.55 12.72
CA ASN A 217 -29.50 21.03 12.42
C ASN A 217 -28.46 20.53 13.44
N THR A 218 -28.85 20.34 14.70
CA THR A 218 -28.00 19.70 15.71
C THR A 218 -27.72 18.24 15.35
N LEU A 219 -28.73 17.48 14.91
CA LEU A 219 -28.54 16.10 14.43
C LEU A 219 -27.65 16.06 13.19
N ALA A 220 -27.84 17.00 12.24
CA ALA A 220 -27.00 17.12 11.06
C ALA A 220 -25.54 17.42 11.41
N ARG A 221 -25.29 18.27 12.42
CA ARG A 221 -23.96 18.54 12.94
C ARG A 221 -23.32 17.29 13.57
N ILE A 222 -24.04 16.55 14.40
CA ILE A 222 -23.52 15.30 15.00
C ILE A 222 -23.16 14.28 13.90
N ALA A 223 -24.00 14.17 12.87
CA ALA A 223 -23.72 13.30 11.72
C ALA A 223 -22.47 13.76 10.95
N ALA A 224 -22.29 15.08 10.75
CA ALA A 224 -21.10 15.64 10.12
C ALA A 224 -19.83 15.43 10.96
N GLU A 225 -19.90 15.58 12.28
CA GLU A 225 -18.80 15.28 13.20
C GLU A 225 -18.39 13.80 13.11
N SER A 226 -19.37 12.89 13.14
CA SER A 226 -19.14 11.45 12.97
C SER A 226 -18.51 11.14 11.61
N GLY A 227 -19.03 11.74 10.53
CA GLY A 227 -18.51 11.56 9.17
C GLY A 227 -17.07 12.07 9.01
N TYR A 228 -16.73 13.19 9.64
CA TYR A 228 -15.37 13.72 9.67
C TYR A 228 -14.41 12.79 10.43
N LEU A 229 -14.80 12.33 11.62
CA LEU A 229 -13.97 11.41 12.42
C LEU A 229 -13.76 10.07 11.73
N ALA A 230 -14.78 9.53 11.05
CA ALA A 230 -14.66 8.32 10.25
C ALA A 230 -13.68 8.51 9.09
N ALA A 231 -13.84 9.59 8.31
CA ALA A 231 -12.93 9.89 7.20
C ALA A 231 -11.48 10.12 7.66
N LYS A 232 -11.30 10.72 8.84
CA LYS A 232 -9.99 10.86 9.48
C LYS A 232 -9.39 9.49 9.83
N ALA A 233 -10.16 8.63 10.50
CA ALA A 233 -9.71 7.30 10.89
C ALA A 233 -9.34 6.43 9.67
N ASP A 234 -10.14 6.47 8.60
CA ASP A 234 -9.87 5.73 7.37
C ASP A 234 -8.56 6.17 6.70
N LEU A 235 -8.30 7.48 6.69
CA LEU A 235 -7.07 8.03 6.16
C LEU A 235 -5.85 7.64 7.02
N GLU A 236 -5.97 7.76 8.35
CA GLU A 236 -4.91 7.37 9.29
C GLU A 236 -4.60 5.87 9.25
N ALA A 237 -5.62 5.02 9.06
CA ALA A 237 -5.44 3.57 8.94
C ALA A 237 -4.59 3.18 7.72
N LEU A 238 -4.72 3.92 6.61
CA LEU A 238 -3.92 3.68 5.40
C LEU A 238 -2.51 4.28 5.51
N LEU A 239 -2.35 5.39 6.23
CA LEU A 239 -1.05 6.04 6.48
C LEU A 239 -0.20 5.26 7.49
N GLY A 240 -0.83 4.60 8.47
CA GLY A 240 -0.16 3.94 9.59
C GLY A 240 0.36 4.92 10.66
N GLU A 241 0.02 6.20 10.54
CA GLU A 241 0.38 7.28 11.48
C GLU A 241 -0.74 8.33 11.52
N LYS A 242 -0.84 9.05 12.64
CA LYS A 242 -1.80 10.15 12.80
C LYS A 242 -1.50 11.28 11.83
N ILE A 243 -2.53 11.86 11.22
CA ILE A 243 -2.37 12.99 10.28
C ILE A 243 -1.79 14.24 10.96
N GLU A 244 -1.91 14.32 12.29
CA GLU A 244 -1.38 15.39 13.14
C GLU A 244 0.16 15.43 13.15
N ASN A 245 0.82 14.26 13.03
CA ASN A 245 2.27 14.16 13.05
C ASN A 245 2.92 14.47 11.69
N ILE A 246 2.12 14.49 10.61
CA ILE A 246 2.58 14.64 9.22
C ILE A 246 2.50 16.11 8.75
N ARG A 247 2.03 17.03 9.61
CA ARG A 247 1.87 18.46 9.31
C ARG A 247 3.20 19.21 9.27
#